data_AF-A0A925RT71-F1
#
_entry.id   AF-A0A925RT71-F1
#
_cell.length_a   1.000
_cell.length_b   1.000
_cell.length_c   1.000
_cell.angle_alpha   90.00
_cell.angle_beta   90.00
_cell.angle_gamma   90.00
#
_symmetry.space_group_name_H-M   'P 1'
#
loop_
_entity.id
_entity.type
_entity.pdbx_description
1 polymer ?
#
loop_
_entity_poly.entity_id
_entity_poly.type
_entity_poly.pdbx_seq_one_letter_code
_entity_poly.pdbx_strand_id
1 'polypeptide(L)'
;MIRSHALTLAAISLVGLSMPFAGVTAKEKPTGTLKDLVGKEIIVQPEPPVNVQPQQAAQEYRRFLERNAGDPRLQIEAMRRLGDLNVETDEAARGIDAGAMTPAELREAIKLYEGLLAKYPQYPRADAVMYQLARAHEADTQPERALGVLTRLVNEHPESRWITEAHFRRGEILFSSQRYADAERAYAAVVGAGASTSYYEQGLYKHGWSLFKLSRSDDSVTSFLTLLDRVLAPQGTMKARDQLSRPERELTDDATRAIAITFLDLEGPESMDALLAKRGDPVYTHMLYESLGNLYLEKERYQDAAKAFEAFAKRRPDDRYAPSLQVRAIEAYQKGGFGTLVLAGKQAFVERYAFGSAFWANRTIPDAPEVAEQLKTNLRDLAQYYHAQAQKNKRAEDYAAATRWYRGLLDSFPADPTAPEMRFLLGELLFESGRFGEAAREYERTAYEYPLHARSPQAGYSALLAYQKHESALAGEPLVKWHKQGIESALMFT
;
A
#
# COMPACT_ATOMS: atom_id res chain seq x y z
N MET A 1 -14.59 38.62 22.77
CA MET A 1 -14.27 39.66 23.78
C MET A 1 -12.91 40.25 23.40
N ILE A 2 -12.83 41.23 22.49
CA ILE A 2 -12.87 42.71 22.66
C ILE A 2 -11.76 43.27 23.56
N ARG A 3 -11.02 44.24 22.97
CA ARG A 3 -10.29 45.45 23.49
C ARG A 3 -8.80 45.39 23.11
N SER A 4 -8.21 46.19 22.22
CA SER A 4 -8.37 47.58 21.72
C SER A 4 -7.81 48.71 22.61
N HIS A 5 -7.02 49.58 21.94
CA HIS A 5 -6.56 50.95 22.28
C HIS A 5 -5.39 51.08 23.30
N ALA A 6 -4.47 52.05 23.22
CA ALA A 6 -4.56 53.40 22.66
C ALA A 6 -3.20 54.02 22.26
N LEU A 7 -3.25 55.04 21.39
CA LEU A 7 -2.24 56.08 21.17
C LEU A 7 -2.13 57.02 22.38
N THR A 8 -0.95 57.62 22.57
CA THR A 8 -0.83 58.96 23.16
C THR A 8 0.36 59.73 22.59
N LEU A 9 0.05 60.95 22.14
CA LEU A 9 0.94 62.02 21.67
C LEU A 9 1.29 62.92 22.87
N ALA A 10 2.52 63.43 22.98
CA ALA A 10 2.80 64.67 23.73
C ALA A 10 4.08 65.35 23.24
N ALA A 11 3.94 66.62 22.87
CA ALA A 11 5.00 67.55 22.50
C ALA A 11 5.25 68.52 23.68
N ILE A 12 6.51 68.87 23.99
CA ILE A 12 6.87 70.10 24.73
C ILE A 12 8.21 70.68 24.23
N SER A 13 8.20 72.01 24.25
CA SER A 13 8.97 73.12 23.71
C SER A 13 10.45 73.32 24.11
N LEU A 14 11.19 73.91 23.15
CA LEU A 14 12.27 74.92 23.17
C LEU A 14 12.93 75.37 24.49
N VAL A 15 14.27 75.37 24.48
CA VAL A 15 15.12 76.46 25.01
C VAL A 15 16.20 76.78 23.97
N GLY A 16 16.30 78.06 23.61
CA GLY A 16 17.25 78.59 22.65
C GLY A 16 18.58 79.01 23.27
N LEU A 17 19.64 78.90 22.48
CA LEU A 17 20.89 79.64 22.70
C LEU A 17 21.30 80.27 21.37
N SER A 18 21.36 81.60 21.35
CA SER A 18 21.73 82.43 20.22
C SER A 18 23.24 82.65 20.16
N MET A 19 23.84 82.49 18.98
CA MET A 19 25.11 83.12 18.60
C MET A 19 25.04 83.61 17.14
N PRO A 20 25.72 84.72 16.78
CA PRO A 20 25.43 85.47 15.56
C PRO A 20 26.28 85.08 14.35
N PHE A 21 25.76 85.50 13.19
CA PHE A 21 26.21 85.40 11.80
C PHE A 21 27.72 85.31 11.48
N ALA A 22 28.05 84.40 10.54
CA ALA A 22 29.04 84.65 9.49
C ALA A 22 28.64 83.86 8.23
N GLY A 23 28.32 84.57 7.14
CA GLY A 23 28.03 83.96 5.84
C GLY A 23 29.28 83.33 5.24
N VAL A 24 29.20 82.06 4.84
CA VAL A 24 30.22 81.38 4.03
C VAL A 24 29.58 80.96 2.71
N THR A 25 30.15 81.47 1.64
CA THR A 25 29.84 81.19 0.24
C THR A 25 30.05 79.70 -0.07
N ALA A 26 29.05 79.06 -0.68
CA ALA A 26 29.17 77.70 -1.19
C ALA A 26 30.13 77.68 -2.40
N LYS A 27 31.25 76.97 -2.27
CA LYS A 27 32.19 76.69 -3.36
C LYS A 27 31.72 75.42 -4.07
N GLU A 28 31.33 75.52 -5.34
CA GLU A 28 31.05 74.37 -6.20
C GLU A 28 32.31 73.48 -6.30
N LYS A 29 32.14 72.15 -6.16
CA LYS A 29 33.20 71.17 -6.40
C LYS A 29 33.33 70.92 -7.91
N PRO A 30 34.55 70.88 -8.48
CA PRO A 30 34.73 70.62 -9.90
C PRO A 30 34.32 69.19 -10.24
N THR A 31 33.56 69.03 -11.32
CA THR A 31 33.25 67.74 -11.94
C THR A 31 34.53 67.18 -12.56
N GLY A 32 34.98 66.01 -12.09
CA GLY A 32 36.15 65.31 -12.62
C GLY A 32 35.97 64.94 -14.10
N THR A 33 37.08 64.82 -14.81
CA THR A 33 37.13 64.48 -16.24
C THR A 33 37.29 62.97 -16.44
N LEU A 34 37.00 62.47 -17.64
CA LEU A 34 37.22 61.05 -18.02
C LEU A 34 38.66 60.55 -17.77
N LYS A 35 39.64 61.45 -17.74
CA LYS A 35 41.04 61.14 -17.41
C LYS A 35 41.22 60.69 -15.95
N ASP A 36 40.32 61.10 -15.05
CA ASP A 36 40.37 60.79 -13.62
C ASP A 36 39.81 59.38 -13.30
N LEU A 37 39.29 58.67 -14.30
CA LEU A 37 38.82 57.28 -14.20
C LEU A 37 39.89 56.25 -14.61
N VAL A 38 40.99 56.69 -15.24
CA VAL A 38 42.08 55.80 -15.65
C VAL A 38 42.92 55.43 -14.42
N GLY A 39 42.71 54.21 -13.91
CA GLY A 39 43.44 53.65 -12.75
C GLY A 39 42.59 53.44 -11.49
N LYS A 40 41.28 53.71 -11.54
CA LYS A 40 40.36 53.32 -10.46
C LYS A 40 39.90 51.88 -10.67
N GLU A 41 40.29 50.97 -9.78
CA GLU A 41 39.65 49.65 -9.69
C GLU A 41 38.19 49.85 -9.27
N ILE A 42 37.27 49.63 -10.20
CA ILE A 42 35.84 49.60 -9.92
C ILE A 42 35.56 48.30 -9.19
N ILE A 43 35.55 48.34 -7.86
CA ILE A 43 35.04 47.23 -7.05
C ILE A 43 33.51 47.29 -7.14
N VAL A 44 32.95 46.51 -8.07
CA VAL A 44 31.50 46.27 -8.14
C VAL A 44 31.15 45.40 -6.93
N GLN A 45 30.50 45.98 -5.92
CA GLN A 45 29.81 45.19 -4.89
C GLN A 45 28.45 44.79 -5.49
N PRO A 46 28.20 43.51 -5.81
CA PRO A 46 26.90 43.09 -6.27
C PRO A 46 25.91 43.19 -5.11
N GLU A 47 25.05 44.20 -5.14
CA GLU A 47 23.84 44.19 -4.31
C GLU A 47 22.92 43.08 -4.83
N PRO A 48 22.47 42.13 -3.99
CA PRO A 48 21.50 41.15 -4.43
C PRO A 48 20.21 41.88 -4.84
N PRO A 49 19.64 41.60 -6.01
CA PRO A 49 18.47 42.31 -6.49
C PRO A 49 17.29 42.10 -5.54
N VAL A 50 16.74 43.20 -5.02
CA VAL A 50 15.51 43.18 -4.21
C VAL A 50 14.31 43.26 -5.16
N ASN A 51 13.45 42.23 -5.14
CA ASN A 51 12.15 42.21 -5.81
C ASN A 51 12.16 42.29 -7.36
N VAL A 52 13.06 41.55 -8.03
CA VAL A 52 13.06 41.46 -9.50
C VAL A 52 12.01 40.47 -9.99
N GLN A 53 11.06 40.96 -10.79
CA GLN A 53 10.08 40.10 -11.45
C GLN A 53 10.69 39.44 -12.70
N PRO A 54 10.44 38.14 -12.96
CA PRO A 54 10.99 37.41 -14.11
C PRO A 54 10.77 38.13 -15.45
N GLN A 55 9.60 38.78 -15.62
CA GLN A 55 9.24 39.52 -16.82
C GLN A 55 10.14 40.74 -17.06
N GLN A 56 10.55 41.43 -16.00
CA GLN A 56 11.46 42.58 -16.09
C GLN A 56 12.86 42.13 -16.47
N ALA A 57 13.35 41.04 -15.85
CA ALA A 57 14.64 40.45 -16.22
C ALA A 57 14.63 39.99 -17.70
N ALA A 58 13.55 39.37 -18.17
CA ALA A 58 13.40 38.97 -19.57
C ALA A 58 13.46 40.19 -20.52
N GLN A 59 12.82 41.31 -20.18
CA GLN A 59 12.91 42.54 -20.98
C GLN A 59 14.33 43.13 -21.03
N GLU A 60 15.10 43.07 -19.94
CA GLU A 60 16.50 43.51 -19.94
C GLU A 60 17.38 42.63 -20.84
N TYR A 61 17.19 41.31 -20.80
CA TYR A 61 17.92 40.41 -21.70
C TYR A 61 17.53 40.61 -23.17
N ARG A 62 16.25 40.89 -23.49
CA ARG A 62 15.84 41.27 -24.85
C ARG A 62 16.57 42.53 -25.32
N ARG A 63 16.55 43.60 -24.50
CA ARG A 63 17.27 44.85 -24.80
C ARG A 63 18.77 44.65 -24.95
N PHE A 64 19.36 43.77 -24.14
CA PHE A 64 20.76 43.41 -24.25
C PHE A 64 21.07 42.75 -25.60
N LEU A 65 20.25 41.78 -26.03
CA LEU A 65 20.42 41.08 -27.30
C LEU A 65 20.22 42.00 -28.52
N GLU A 66 19.35 43.01 -28.41
CA GLU A 66 19.16 44.04 -29.45
C GLU A 66 20.37 44.99 -29.59
N ARG A 67 21.05 45.31 -28.48
CA ARG A 67 22.11 46.34 -28.42
C ARG A 67 23.52 45.79 -28.55
N ASN A 68 23.79 44.58 -28.07
CA ASN A 68 25.14 44.00 -28.00
C ASN A 68 25.26 42.78 -28.94
N ALA A 69 25.55 43.05 -30.21
CA ALA A 69 25.82 42.02 -31.22
C ALA A 69 27.30 41.56 -31.27
N GLY A 70 28.17 42.08 -30.41
CA GLY A 70 29.63 41.98 -30.58
C GLY A 70 30.34 40.83 -29.84
N ASP A 71 29.86 40.39 -28.67
CA ASP A 71 30.48 39.32 -27.89
C ASP A 71 29.63 38.03 -27.93
N PRO A 72 30.09 36.98 -28.65
CA PRO A 72 29.38 35.71 -28.75
C PRO A 72 29.09 35.06 -27.39
N ARG A 73 29.99 35.17 -26.40
CA ARG A 73 29.82 34.52 -25.09
C ARG A 73 28.69 35.14 -24.29
N LEU A 74 28.63 36.47 -24.29
CA LEU A 74 27.54 37.20 -23.61
C LEU A 74 26.21 37.02 -24.34
N GLN A 75 26.23 36.95 -25.68
CA GLN A 75 25.04 36.65 -26.47
C GLN A 75 24.50 35.25 -26.13
N ILE A 76 25.36 34.24 -26.04
CA ILE A 76 24.99 32.87 -25.68
C ILE A 76 24.36 32.81 -24.28
N GLU A 77 25.00 33.45 -23.28
CA GLU A 77 24.49 33.47 -21.90
C GLU A 77 23.15 34.21 -21.82
N ALA A 78 23.01 35.35 -22.49
CA ALA A 78 21.76 36.12 -22.50
C ALA A 78 20.63 35.38 -23.21
N MET A 79 20.89 34.70 -24.33
CA MET A 79 19.89 33.87 -25.01
C MET A 79 19.43 32.71 -24.13
N ARG A 80 20.37 32.01 -23.46
CA ARG A 80 20.02 30.93 -22.53
C ARG A 80 19.19 31.45 -21.37
N ARG A 81 19.66 32.51 -20.68
CA ARG A 81 18.96 33.10 -19.53
C ARG A 81 17.58 33.63 -19.87
N LEU A 82 17.41 34.23 -21.05
CA LEU A 82 16.11 34.68 -21.53
C LEU A 82 15.16 33.49 -21.79
N GLY A 83 15.68 32.41 -22.41
CA GLY A 83 14.94 31.16 -22.53
C GLY A 83 14.58 30.55 -21.17
N ASP A 84 15.52 30.50 -20.24
CA ASP A 84 15.35 29.91 -18.90
C ASP A 84 14.27 30.69 -18.13
N LEU A 85 14.33 32.02 -18.14
CA LEU A 85 13.32 32.90 -17.51
C LEU A 85 11.92 32.75 -18.10
N ASN A 86 11.84 32.39 -19.38
CA ASN A 86 10.58 32.09 -20.05
C ASN A 86 10.08 30.66 -19.76
N VAL A 87 10.90 29.77 -19.15
CA VAL A 87 10.60 28.34 -18.89
C VAL A 87 10.64 27.95 -17.38
N GLU A 88 11.18 28.78 -16.49
CA GLU A 88 11.39 28.45 -15.06
C GLU A 88 10.16 28.57 -14.14
N THR A 89 8.96 28.85 -14.62
CA THR A 89 7.78 29.03 -13.74
C THR A 89 7.02 27.74 -13.35
N ASP A 90 7.45 26.54 -13.78
CA ASP A 90 6.63 25.32 -13.59
C ASP A 90 7.00 24.45 -12.37
N GLU A 91 8.22 24.53 -11.82
CA GLU A 91 8.62 23.68 -10.67
C GLU A 91 8.27 24.28 -9.29
N ALA A 92 8.07 25.60 -9.18
CA ALA A 92 7.55 26.24 -7.96
C ALA A 92 6.00 26.26 -7.89
N ALA A 93 5.31 25.91 -8.98
CA ALA A 93 3.88 26.18 -9.19
C ALA A 93 2.93 25.00 -8.96
N ARG A 94 3.40 23.86 -8.42
CA ARG A 94 2.45 22.86 -7.87
C ARG A 94 1.81 23.28 -6.53
N GLY A 95 2.11 24.48 -6.03
CA GLY A 95 1.50 24.99 -4.79
C GLY A 95 1.31 26.51 -4.66
N ILE A 96 1.83 27.35 -5.57
CA ILE A 96 1.65 28.81 -5.47
C ILE A 96 1.39 29.39 -6.87
N ASP A 97 0.40 30.28 -6.93
CA ASP A 97 -0.11 31.05 -8.07
C ASP A 97 0.96 31.93 -8.74
N ALA A 98 1.96 31.30 -9.37
CA ALA A 98 2.87 31.92 -10.33
C ALA A 98 2.28 31.66 -11.72
N GLY A 99 1.75 32.71 -12.35
CA GLY A 99 0.99 32.62 -13.60
C GLY A 99 1.66 31.75 -14.66
N ALA A 100 0.89 30.82 -15.22
CA ALA A 100 1.29 29.98 -16.34
C ALA A 100 1.85 30.83 -17.49
N MET A 101 2.92 30.36 -18.12
CA MET A 101 3.59 31.05 -19.23
C MET A 101 2.60 31.38 -20.35
N THR A 102 2.74 32.54 -20.98
CA THR A 102 1.95 32.82 -22.17
C THR A 102 2.45 31.97 -23.35
N PRO A 103 1.57 31.54 -24.27
CA PRO A 103 1.99 30.84 -25.49
C PRO A 103 3.00 31.64 -26.34
N ALA A 104 3.04 32.98 -26.20
CA ALA A 104 4.00 33.82 -26.88
C ALA A 104 5.42 33.68 -26.29
N GLU A 105 5.55 33.67 -24.96
CA GLU A 105 6.83 33.50 -24.25
C GLU A 105 7.43 32.12 -24.50
N LEU A 106 6.59 31.07 -24.51
CA LEU A 106 7.01 29.70 -24.85
C LEU A 106 7.58 29.63 -26.28
N ARG A 107 6.88 30.19 -27.26
CA ARG A 107 7.36 30.21 -28.66
C ARG A 107 8.62 31.05 -28.85
N GLU A 108 8.79 32.13 -28.08
CA GLU A 108 10.02 32.91 -28.07
C GLU A 108 11.19 32.10 -27.49
N ALA A 109 10.98 31.41 -26.36
CA ALA A 109 11.98 30.54 -25.75
C ALA A 109 12.44 29.42 -26.70
N ILE A 110 11.49 28.75 -27.36
CA ILE A 110 11.77 27.71 -28.37
C ILE A 110 12.68 28.28 -29.47
N LYS A 111 12.33 29.43 -30.06
CA LYS A 111 13.15 30.07 -31.10
C LYS A 111 14.56 30.41 -30.62
N LEU A 112 14.68 30.91 -29.39
CA LEU A 112 15.98 31.26 -28.79
C LEU A 112 16.86 30.02 -28.61
N TYR A 113 16.31 28.93 -28.08
CA TYR A 113 17.06 27.69 -27.90
C TYR A 113 17.42 27.01 -29.22
N GLU A 114 16.49 26.92 -30.17
CA GLU A 114 16.74 26.39 -31.51
C GLU A 114 17.86 27.19 -32.21
N GLY A 115 17.77 28.52 -32.16
CA GLY A 115 18.78 29.42 -32.72
C GLY A 115 20.14 29.28 -32.03
N LEU A 116 20.16 29.09 -30.70
CA LEU A 116 21.38 28.88 -29.93
C LEU A 116 22.07 27.58 -30.33
N LEU A 117 21.33 26.46 -30.40
CA LEU A 117 21.86 25.15 -30.78
C LEU A 117 22.30 25.11 -32.25
N ALA A 118 21.60 25.82 -33.14
CA ALA A 118 21.96 25.90 -34.56
C ALA A 118 23.23 26.74 -34.79
N LYS A 119 23.33 27.89 -34.12
CA LYS A 119 24.47 28.82 -34.29
C LYS A 119 25.72 28.34 -33.57
N TYR A 120 25.58 27.62 -32.46
CA TYR A 120 26.70 27.14 -31.64
C TYR A 120 26.59 25.63 -31.33
N PRO A 121 26.84 24.73 -32.31
CA PRO A 121 26.67 23.29 -32.12
C PRO A 121 27.59 22.65 -31.06
N GLN A 122 28.73 23.28 -30.77
CA GLN A 122 29.68 22.84 -29.74
C GLN A 122 29.52 23.61 -28.42
N TYR A 123 28.35 24.20 -28.18
CA TYR A 123 28.11 24.94 -26.94
C TYR A 123 28.28 24.02 -25.72
N PRO A 124 29.13 24.35 -24.73
CA PRO A 124 29.43 23.44 -23.62
C PRO A 124 28.23 23.04 -22.75
N ARG A 125 27.12 23.78 -22.81
CA ARG A 125 25.86 23.47 -22.12
C ARG A 125 24.72 23.15 -23.10
N ALA A 126 25.07 22.61 -24.28
CA ALA A 126 24.09 22.20 -25.28
C ALA A 126 23.09 21.19 -24.69
N ASP A 127 23.53 20.31 -23.81
CA ASP A 127 22.70 19.35 -23.08
C ASP A 127 21.59 20.02 -22.26
N ALA A 128 21.93 21.04 -21.47
CA ALA A 128 20.96 21.81 -20.68
C ALA A 128 19.99 22.58 -21.58
N VAL A 129 20.47 23.15 -22.69
CA VAL A 129 19.62 23.85 -23.66
C VAL A 129 18.67 22.89 -24.36
N MET A 130 19.12 21.70 -24.76
CA MET A 130 18.27 20.67 -25.35
C MET A 130 17.19 20.22 -24.35
N TYR A 131 17.55 20.01 -23.09
CA TYR A 131 16.59 19.65 -22.06
C TYR A 131 15.51 20.74 -21.88
N GLN A 132 15.90 22.02 -21.77
CA GLN A 132 14.93 23.12 -21.64
C GLN A 132 14.09 23.33 -22.91
N LEU A 133 14.68 23.14 -24.10
CA LEU A 133 13.95 23.18 -25.37
C LEU A 133 12.89 22.07 -25.44
N ALA A 134 13.21 20.86 -24.99
CA ALA A 134 12.24 19.78 -24.91
C ALA A 134 11.08 20.13 -23.98
N ARG A 135 11.37 20.66 -22.78
CA ARG A 135 10.33 21.13 -21.84
C ARG A 135 9.45 22.23 -22.44
N ALA A 136 10.05 23.17 -23.14
CA ALA A 136 9.31 24.24 -23.83
C ALA A 136 8.38 23.67 -24.91
N HIS A 137 8.82 22.66 -25.68
CA HIS A 137 7.95 21.96 -26.63
C HIS A 137 6.82 21.18 -25.93
N GLU A 138 7.08 20.51 -24.80
CA GLU A 138 6.01 19.85 -24.02
C GLU A 138 4.95 20.86 -23.55
N ALA A 139 5.39 21.99 -22.99
CA ALA A 139 4.51 23.06 -22.53
C ALA A 139 3.71 23.72 -23.68
N ASP A 140 4.30 23.85 -24.88
CA ASP A 140 3.61 24.32 -26.09
C ASP A 140 2.80 23.20 -26.80
N THR A 141 2.55 22.07 -26.12
CA THR A 141 1.77 20.93 -26.63
C THR A 141 2.32 20.34 -27.94
N GLN A 142 3.64 20.24 -28.05
CA GLN A 142 4.37 19.69 -29.20
C GLN A 142 5.19 18.44 -28.81
N PRO A 143 4.54 17.34 -28.38
CA PRO A 143 5.22 16.17 -27.82
C PRO A 143 6.20 15.48 -28.80
N GLU A 144 5.90 15.44 -30.10
CA GLU A 144 6.82 14.82 -31.09
C GLU A 144 8.10 15.64 -31.30
N ARG A 145 8.02 16.98 -31.20
CA ARG A 145 9.21 17.84 -31.25
C ARG A 145 10.02 17.72 -29.98
N ALA A 146 9.36 17.70 -28.82
CA ALA A 146 10.02 17.41 -27.56
C ALA A 146 10.75 16.06 -27.60
N LEU A 147 10.08 15.00 -28.08
CA LEU A 147 10.66 13.68 -28.24
C LEU A 147 11.90 13.68 -29.16
N GLY A 148 11.85 14.42 -30.27
CA GLY A 148 12.99 14.59 -31.17
C GLY A 148 14.19 15.21 -30.45
N VAL A 149 13.98 16.29 -29.70
CA VAL A 149 15.03 16.98 -28.94
C VAL A 149 15.57 16.10 -27.81
N LEU A 150 14.71 15.43 -27.05
CA LEU A 150 15.14 14.51 -25.99
C LEU A 150 15.91 13.31 -26.55
N THR A 151 15.52 12.81 -27.73
CA THR A 151 16.23 11.72 -28.41
C THR A 151 17.63 12.16 -28.83
N ARG A 152 17.79 13.39 -29.32
CA ARG A 152 19.12 13.96 -29.55
C ARG A 152 19.92 14.09 -28.27
N LEU A 153 19.33 14.61 -27.19
CA LEU A 153 19.98 14.76 -25.90
C LEU A 153 20.57 13.44 -25.38
N VAL A 154 19.78 12.35 -25.35
CA VAL A 154 20.27 11.05 -24.85
C VAL A 154 21.32 10.39 -25.74
N ASN A 155 21.33 10.71 -27.05
CA ASN A 155 22.29 10.14 -28.00
C ASN A 155 23.59 10.94 -28.06
N GLU A 156 23.51 12.27 -28.03
CA GLU A 156 24.64 13.19 -28.18
C GLU A 156 25.32 13.48 -26.83
N HIS A 157 24.60 13.39 -25.70
CA HIS A 157 25.09 13.74 -24.37
C HIS A 157 24.74 12.72 -23.27
N PRO A 158 25.10 11.42 -23.41
CA PRO A 158 24.71 10.37 -22.47
C PRO A 158 25.22 10.57 -21.02
N GLU A 159 26.22 11.42 -20.81
CA GLU A 159 26.78 11.76 -19.49
C GLU A 159 26.12 13.00 -18.85
N SER A 160 25.10 13.58 -19.49
CA SER A 160 24.43 14.77 -18.95
C SER A 160 23.72 14.45 -17.64
N ARG A 161 23.74 15.41 -16.70
CA ARG A 161 22.97 15.32 -15.44
C ARG A 161 21.47 15.17 -15.66
N TRP A 162 20.98 15.54 -16.84
CA TRP A 162 19.56 15.49 -17.21
C TRP A 162 19.14 14.15 -17.82
N ILE A 163 20.06 13.19 -18.03
CA ILE A 163 19.77 11.99 -18.81
C ILE A 163 18.69 11.10 -18.22
N THR A 164 18.68 10.88 -16.90
CA THR A 164 17.63 10.05 -16.27
C THR A 164 16.24 10.65 -16.48
N GLU A 165 16.10 11.97 -16.26
CA GLU A 165 14.83 12.64 -16.48
C GLU A 165 14.47 12.72 -17.98
N ALA A 166 15.45 12.94 -18.85
CA ALA A 166 15.22 12.96 -20.29
C ALA A 166 14.68 11.61 -20.77
N HIS A 167 15.23 10.49 -20.28
CA HIS A 167 14.67 9.16 -20.54
C HIS A 167 13.27 9.00 -19.97
N PHE A 168 13.00 9.49 -18.76
CA PHE A 168 11.66 9.44 -18.16
C PHE A 168 10.63 10.20 -19.02
N ARG A 169 10.92 11.45 -19.41
CA ARG A 169 10.05 12.27 -20.27
C ARG A 169 9.85 11.66 -21.65
N ARG A 170 10.91 11.11 -22.26
CA ARG A 170 10.77 10.33 -23.51
C ARG A 170 9.79 9.18 -23.31
N GLY A 171 9.95 8.43 -22.22
CA GLY A 171 9.03 7.35 -21.84
C GLY A 171 7.58 7.83 -21.76
N GLU A 172 7.32 8.96 -21.08
CA GLU A 172 5.96 9.49 -20.92
C GLU A 172 5.32 9.83 -22.26
N ILE A 173 6.05 10.56 -23.12
CA ILE A 173 5.58 10.90 -24.47
C ILE A 173 5.30 9.62 -25.26
N LEU A 174 6.25 8.69 -25.30
CA LEU A 174 6.14 7.44 -26.06
C LEU A 174 4.98 6.57 -25.56
N PHE A 175 4.80 6.48 -24.25
CA PHE A 175 3.72 5.71 -23.63
C PHE A 175 2.35 6.32 -23.96
N SER A 176 2.22 7.65 -23.89
CA SER A 176 0.98 8.36 -24.23
C SER A 176 0.61 8.18 -25.72
N SER A 177 1.62 8.10 -26.59
CA SER A 177 1.48 7.79 -28.02
C SER A 177 1.33 6.29 -28.31
N GLN A 178 1.12 5.44 -27.29
CA GLN A 178 0.98 3.98 -27.38
C GLN A 178 2.19 3.25 -28.00
N ARG A 179 3.34 3.91 -28.07
CA ARG A 179 4.62 3.32 -28.53
C ARG A 179 5.28 2.57 -27.38
N TYR A 180 4.59 1.57 -26.85
CA TYR A 180 4.96 0.90 -25.60
C TYR A 180 6.34 0.25 -25.64
N ALA A 181 6.77 -0.29 -26.78
CA ALA A 181 8.12 -0.86 -26.94
C ALA A 181 9.23 0.20 -26.84
N ASP A 182 8.99 1.41 -27.35
CA ASP A 182 9.93 2.51 -27.23
C ASP A 182 9.92 3.09 -25.81
N ALA A 183 8.72 3.21 -25.21
CA ALA A 183 8.54 3.66 -23.84
C ALA A 183 9.24 2.72 -22.85
N GLU A 184 9.08 1.41 -23.04
CA GLU A 184 9.75 0.38 -22.22
C GLU A 184 11.26 0.57 -22.23
N ARG A 185 11.89 0.74 -23.40
CA ARG A 185 13.34 1.01 -23.50
C ARG A 185 13.74 2.30 -22.80
N ALA A 186 12.92 3.35 -22.89
CA ALA A 186 13.18 4.61 -22.21
C ALA A 186 13.11 4.46 -20.69
N TYR A 187 12.06 3.83 -20.15
CA TYR A 187 11.95 3.57 -18.71
C TYR A 187 12.96 2.56 -18.18
N ALA A 188 13.35 1.55 -18.98
CA ALA A 188 14.40 0.62 -18.63
C ALA A 188 15.74 1.35 -18.42
N ALA A 189 16.03 2.40 -19.19
CA ALA A 189 17.19 3.25 -18.95
C ALA A 189 17.08 4.06 -17.65
N VAL A 190 15.87 4.50 -17.27
CA VAL A 190 15.62 5.15 -15.96
C VAL A 190 15.89 4.19 -14.82
N VAL A 191 15.38 2.96 -14.91
CA VAL A 191 15.61 1.91 -13.90
C VAL A 191 17.11 1.54 -13.87
N GLY A 192 17.75 1.40 -15.04
CA GLY A 192 19.18 1.09 -15.16
C GLY A 192 20.11 2.15 -14.57
N ALA A 193 19.68 3.42 -14.52
CA ALA A 193 20.43 4.49 -13.84
C ALA A 193 20.53 4.28 -12.32
N GLY A 194 19.72 3.39 -11.75
CA GLY A 194 19.87 2.89 -10.39
C GLY A 194 18.98 3.54 -9.34
N ALA A 195 18.94 2.87 -8.20
CA ALA A 195 18.02 3.14 -7.09
C ALA A 195 18.27 4.44 -6.31
N SER A 196 19.39 5.12 -6.57
CA SER A 196 19.71 6.42 -5.96
C SER A 196 19.06 7.60 -6.66
N THR A 197 18.49 7.40 -7.85
CA THR A 197 17.83 8.46 -8.62
C THR A 197 16.42 8.73 -8.08
N SER A 198 15.99 10.00 -8.13
CA SER A 198 14.63 10.40 -7.73
C SER A 198 13.54 9.84 -8.64
N TYR A 199 13.91 9.35 -9.84
CA TYR A 199 13.00 8.78 -10.83
C TYR A 199 12.88 7.26 -10.74
N TYR A 200 13.66 6.58 -9.89
CA TYR A 200 13.75 5.12 -9.91
C TYR A 200 12.39 4.44 -9.69
N GLU A 201 11.65 4.84 -8.65
CA GLU A 201 10.35 4.23 -8.31
C GLU A 201 9.28 4.52 -9.37
N GLN A 202 9.23 5.75 -9.89
CA GLN A 202 8.34 6.10 -11.00
C GLN A 202 8.74 5.37 -12.28
N GLY A 203 10.05 5.19 -12.51
CA GLY A 203 10.62 4.42 -13.60
C GLY A 203 10.20 2.95 -13.54
N LEU A 204 10.31 2.30 -12.38
CA LEU A 204 9.83 0.92 -12.17
C LEU A 204 8.33 0.80 -12.44
N TYR A 205 7.52 1.73 -11.95
CA TYR A 205 6.08 1.74 -12.18
C TYR A 205 5.74 1.84 -13.67
N LYS A 206 6.32 2.82 -14.37
CA LYS A 206 6.07 3.06 -15.80
C LYS A 206 6.67 1.99 -16.70
N HIS A 207 7.81 1.41 -16.30
CA HIS A 207 8.41 0.25 -16.95
C HIS A 207 7.50 -0.98 -16.83
N GLY A 208 7.00 -1.27 -15.62
CA GLY A 208 6.02 -2.33 -15.37
C GLY A 208 4.77 -2.17 -16.24
N TRP A 209 4.18 -0.98 -16.29
CA TRP A 209 3.03 -0.71 -17.16
C TRP A 209 3.32 -0.86 -18.65
N SER A 210 4.50 -0.43 -19.10
CA SER A 210 4.90 -0.58 -20.51
C SER A 210 5.04 -2.06 -20.88
N LEU A 211 5.64 -2.86 -20.00
CA LEU A 211 5.76 -4.31 -20.16
C LEU A 211 4.40 -5.02 -20.11
N PHE A 212 3.52 -4.60 -19.20
CA PHE A 212 2.14 -5.09 -19.11
C PHE A 212 1.39 -4.85 -20.43
N LYS A 213 1.49 -3.64 -21.01
CA LYS A 213 0.88 -3.30 -22.30
C LYS A 213 1.46 -4.08 -23.49
N LEU A 214 2.67 -4.61 -23.35
CA LEU A 214 3.34 -5.47 -24.33
C LEU A 214 3.10 -6.97 -24.06
N SER A 215 2.27 -7.33 -23.09
CA SER A 215 2.03 -8.73 -22.67
C SER A 215 3.30 -9.47 -22.23
N ARG A 216 4.32 -8.73 -21.76
CA ARG A 216 5.55 -9.29 -21.15
C ARG A 216 5.34 -9.47 -19.65
N SER A 217 4.51 -10.45 -19.30
CA SER A 217 4.00 -10.68 -17.93
C SER A 217 5.09 -10.81 -16.87
N ASP A 218 6.07 -11.69 -17.07
CA ASP A 218 7.12 -11.97 -16.08
C ASP A 218 7.97 -10.73 -15.76
N ASP A 219 8.35 -9.99 -16.81
CA ASP A 219 9.13 -8.76 -16.67
C ASP A 219 8.30 -7.67 -15.99
N SER A 220 7.03 -7.53 -16.38
CA SER A 220 6.10 -6.56 -15.79
C SER A 220 5.94 -6.78 -14.29
N VAL A 221 5.65 -8.02 -13.90
CA VAL A 221 5.50 -8.41 -12.49
C VAL A 221 6.81 -8.19 -11.73
N THR A 222 7.97 -8.44 -12.35
CA THR A 222 9.27 -8.17 -11.72
C THR A 222 9.46 -6.69 -11.41
N SER A 223 9.12 -5.79 -12.34
CA SER A 223 9.21 -4.34 -12.11
C SER A 223 8.25 -3.86 -11.01
N PHE A 224 7.00 -4.32 -11.03
CA PHE A 224 6.03 -3.99 -9.99
C PHE A 224 6.42 -4.54 -8.62
N LEU A 225 6.89 -5.78 -8.54
CA LEU A 225 7.29 -6.35 -7.25
C LEU A 225 8.54 -5.66 -6.69
N THR A 226 9.50 -5.26 -7.53
CA THR A 226 10.66 -4.46 -7.10
C THR A 226 10.23 -3.09 -6.56
N LEU A 227 9.19 -2.50 -7.15
CA LEU A 227 8.58 -1.28 -6.63
C LEU A 227 7.93 -1.50 -5.26
N LEU A 228 7.16 -2.58 -5.11
CA LEU A 228 6.51 -2.93 -3.84
C LEU A 228 7.54 -3.20 -2.73
N ASP A 229 8.66 -3.89 -3.02
CA ASP A 229 9.75 -4.10 -2.04
C ASP A 229 10.21 -2.77 -1.44
N ARG A 230 10.39 -1.74 -2.27
CA ARG A 230 10.91 -0.43 -1.84
C ARG A 230 9.89 0.40 -1.09
N VAL A 231 8.66 0.42 -1.58
CA VAL A 231 7.63 1.29 -1.02
C VAL A 231 7.03 0.68 0.24
N LEU A 232 6.68 -0.61 0.19
CA LEU A 232 6.01 -1.31 1.28
C LEU A 232 6.97 -1.92 2.29
N ALA A 233 8.14 -2.40 1.89
CA ALA A 233 9.04 -3.15 2.77
C ALA A 233 10.54 -2.80 2.66
N PRO A 234 10.93 -1.51 2.67
CA PRO A 234 12.33 -1.11 2.41
C PRO A 234 13.34 -1.65 3.41
N GLN A 235 12.90 -2.02 4.62
CA GLN A 235 13.74 -2.60 5.68
C GLN A 235 13.41 -4.08 5.95
N GLY A 236 12.69 -4.73 5.03
CA GLY A 236 12.19 -6.10 5.21
C GLY A 236 10.96 -6.20 6.12
N THR A 237 10.58 -5.13 6.81
CA THR A 237 9.33 -5.01 7.56
C THR A 237 8.31 -4.20 6.77
N MET A 238 7.04 -4.62 6.84
CA MET A 238 5.97 -3.95 6.11
C MET A 238 5.61 -2.63 6.80
N LYS A 239 5.63 -1.53 6.06
CA LYS A 239 5.07 -0.24 6.49
C LYS A 239 3.56 -0.36 6.68
N ALA A 240 3.06 0.25 7.73
CA ALA A 240 1.61 0.38 7.91
C ALA A 240 1.03 1.32 6.84
N ARG A 241 -0.23 1.11 6.45
CA ARG A 241 -0.87 1.85 5.35
C ARG A 241 -1.01 3.35 5.62
N ASP A 242 -1.11 3.74 6.88
CA ASP A 242 -1.15 5.13 7.36
C ASP A 242 0.21 5.83 7.30
N GLN A 243 1.31 5.08 7.30
CA GLN A 243 2.67 5.59 7.10
C GLN A 243 2.99 5.86 5.63
N LEU A 244 2.20 5.32 4.70
CA LEU A 244 2.31 5.61 3.27
C LEU A 244 1.67 6.96 2.97
N SER A 245 2.34 7.80 2.19
CA SER A 245 1.73 8.98 1.59
C SER A 245 0.60 8.59 0.63
N ARG A 246 -0.26 9.56 0.27
CA ARG A 246 -1.32 9.31 -0.72
C ARG A 246 -0.76 8.78 -2.05
N PRO A 247 0.30 9.39 -2.64
CA PRO A 247 0.90 8.87 -3.88
C PRO A 247 1.45 7.44 -3.72
N GLU A 248 2.11 7.12 -2.60
CA GLU A 248 2.61 5.76 -2.36
C GLU A 248 1.48 4.72 -2.27
N ARG A 249 0.34 5.08 -1.67
CA ARG A 249 -0.84 4.20 -1.62
C ARG A 249 -1.40 3.96 -3.02
N GLU A 250 -1.62 5.02 -3.80
CA GLU A 250 -2.12 4.89 -5.18
C GLU A 250 -1.17 4.02 -6.02
N LEU A 251 0.13 4.28 -5.90
CA LEU A 251 1.17 3.55 -6.60
C LEU A 251 1.19 2.05 -6.28
N THR A 252 1.11 1.71 -4.99
CA THR A 252 1.14 0.31 -4.51
C THR A 252 -0.17 -0.43 -4.79
N ASP A 253 -1.32 0.24 -4.65
CA ASP A 253 -2.64 -0.31 -5.00
C ASP A 253 -2.72 -0.63 -6.51
N ASP A 254 -2.23 0.28 -7.37
CA ASP A 254 -2.18 0.08 -8.82
C ASP A 254 -1.24 -1.05 -9.23
N ALA A 255 -0.03 -1.09 -8.68
CA ALA A 255 0.94 -2.15 -8.95
C ALA A 255 0.40 -3.52 -8.54
N THR A 256 -0.22 -3.61 -7.36
CA THR A 256 -0.85 -4.84 -6.86
C THR A 256 -1.99 -5.29 -7.78
N ARG A 257 -2.82 -4.34 -8.26
CA ARG A 257 -3.90 -4.64 -9.21
C ARG A 257 -3.36 -5.14 -10.55
N ALA A 258 -2.30 -4.54 -11.09
CA ALA A 258 -1.68 -4.99 -12.35
C ALA A 258 -1.12 -6.40 -12.22
N ILE A 259 -0.49 -6.72 -11.08
CA ILE A 259 -0.04 -8.09 -10.75
C ILE A 259 -1.24 -9.04 -10.68
N ALA A 260 -2.32 -8.68 -9.99
CA ALA A 260 -3.53 -9.50 -9.90
C ALA A 260 -4.16 -9.77 -11.28
N ILE A 261 -4.22 -8.77 -12.16
CA ILE A 261 -4.70 -8.96 -13.55
C ILE A 261 -3.77 -9.90 -14.31
N THR A 262 -2.45 -9.77 -14.14
CA THR A 262 -1.49 -10.67 -14.79
C THR A 262 -1.73 -12.12 -14.37
N PHE A 263 -1.93 -12.38 -13.08
CA PHE A 263 -2.18 -13.73 -12.57
C PHE A 263 -3.60 -14.25 -12.84
N LEU A 264 -4.58 -13.36 -13.02
CA LEU A 264 -5.91 -13.73 -13.50
C LEU A 264 -5.86 -14.39 -14.89
N ASP A 265 -4.98 -13.88 -15.77
CA ASP A 265 -4.79 -14.36 -17.14
C ASP A 265 -3.85 -15.59 -17.23
N LEU A 266 -3.12 -15.89 -16.15
CA LEU A 266 -2.27 -17.08 -15.99
C LEU A 266 -3.02 -18.19 -15.22
N GLU A 267 -2.27 -19.09 -14.57
CA GLU A 267 -2.80 -20.15 -13.70
C GLU A 267 -3.04 -19.62 -12.27
N GLY A 268 -3.59 -18.41 -12.12
CA GLY A 268 -4.04 -17.86 -10.84
C GLY A 268 -3.03 -17.98 -9.69
N PRO A 269 -3.45 -18.42 -8.50
CA PRO A 269 -2.57 -18.52 -7.34
C PRO A 269 -1.43 -19.54 -7.51
N GLU A 270 -1.59 -20.59 -8.32
CA GLU A 270 -0.55 -21.60 -8.55
C GLU A 270 0.69 -21.00 -9.24
N SER A 271 0.47 -20.19 -10.28
CA SER A 271 1.57 -19.47 -10.95
C SER A 271 2.18 -18.38 -10.06
N MET A 272 1.39 -17.74 -9.19
CA MET A 272 1.89 -16.80 -8.18
C MET A 272 2.79 -17.51 -7.15
N ASP A 273 2.38 -18.69 -6.67
CA ASP A 273 3.17 -19.51 -5.77
C ASP A 273 4.51 -19.91 -6.39
N ALA A 274 4.51 -20.32 -7.66
CA ALA A 274 5.72 -20.67 -8.39
C ALA A 274 6.69 -19.48 -8.51
N LEU A 275 6.18 -18.28 -8.81
CA LEU A 275 6.98 -17.07 -8.84
C LEU A 275 7.59 -16.76 -7.47
N LEU A 276 6.79 -16.78 -6.41
CA LEU A 276 7.23 -16.47 -5.05
C LEU A 276 8.21 -17.51 -4.49
N ALA A 277 8.09 -18.79 -4.90
CA ALA A 277 9.06 -19.82 -4.57
C ALA A 277 10.45 -19.54 -5.19
N LYS A 278 10.49 -18.96 -6.40
CA LYS A 278 11.74 -18.63 -7.11
C LYS A 278 12.34 -17.30 -6.64
N ARG A 279 11.52 -16.26 -6.48
CA ARG A 279 11.96 -14.89 -6.15
C ARG A 279 12.21 -14.71 -4.65
N GLY A 280 11.48 -15.43 -3.82
CA GLY A 280 11.36 -15.15 -2.40
C GLY A 280 9.98 -14.60 -2.06
N ASP A 281 9.62 -14.71 -0.78
CA ASP A 281 8.27 -14.49 -0.28
C ASP A 281 8.23 -13.25 0.63
N PRO A 282 7.84 -12.08 0.11
CA PRO A 282 7.86 -10.82 0.85
C PRO A 282 6.77 -10.74 1.93
N VAL A 283 6.99 -9.89 2.93
CA VAL A 283 6.05 -9.67 4.05
C VAL A 283 4.68 -9.12 3.63
N TYR A 284 4.58 -8.52 2.44
CA TYR A 284 3.33 -8.01 1.88
C TYR A 284 2.60 -9.03 0.97
N THR A 285 3.06 -10.28 0.88
CA THR A 285 2.48 -11.31 -0.01
C THR A 285 0.97 -11.49 0.16
N HIS A 286 0.43 -11.34 1.38
CA HIS A 286 -1.01 -11.40 1.63
C HIS A 286 -1.81 -10.43 0.74
N MET A 287 -1.25 -9.24 0.44
CA MET A 287 -1.89 -8.24 -0.43
C MET A 287 -2.02 -8.72 -1.87
N LEU A 288 -1.06 -9.53 -2.35
CA LEU A 288 -1.09 -10.06 -3.72
C LEU A 288 -2.23 -11.07 -3.89
N TYR A 289 -2.33 -12.03 -2.96
CA TYR A 289 -3.41 -13.01 -2.94
C TYR A 289 -4.78 -12.38 -2.64
N GLU A 290 -4.81 -11.38 -1.74
CA GLU A 290 -6.01 -10.60 -1.49
C GLU A 290 -6.50 -9.90 -2.75
N SER A 291 -5.62 -9.20 -3.46
CA SER A 291 -5.98 -8.49 -4.70
C SER A 291 -6.45 -9.45 -5.79
N LEU A 292 -5.79 -10.59 -5.96
CA LEU A 292 -6.21 -11.63 -6.91
C LEU A 292 -7.59 -12.21 -6.55
N GLY A 293 -7.81 -12.55 -5.28
CA GLY A 293 -9.10 -13.07 -4.82
C GLY A 293 -10.22 -12.03 -4.95
N ASN A 294 -9.94 -10.75 -4.65
CA ASN A 294 -10.89 -9.64 -4.86
C ASN A 294 -11.28 -9.53 -6.33
N LEU A 295 -10.30 -9.58 -7.22
CA LEU A 295 -10.53 -9.52 -8.66
C LEU A 295 -11.38 -10.69 -9.14
N TYR A 296 -11.16 -11.91 -8.64
CA TYR A 296 -12.04 -13.05 -8.94
C TYR A 296 -13.47 -12.84 -8.41
N LEU A 297 -13.63 -12.27 -7.21
CA LEU A 297 -14.96 -11.95 -6.66
C LEU A 297 -15.72 -10.91 -7.50
N GLU A 298 -15.03 -9.89 -8.00
CA GLU A 298 -15.60 -8.88 -8.92
C GLU A 298 -16.07 -9.51 -10.23
N LYS A 299 -15.41 -10.59 -10.68
CA LYS A 299 -15.79 -11.38 -11.86
C LYS A 299 -16.77 -12.52 -11.54
N GLU A 300 -17.29 -12.59 -10.32
CA GLU A 300 -18.18 -13.66 -9.82
C GLU A 300 -17.58 -15.08 -9.93
N ARG A 301 -16.26 -15.19 -10.07
CA ARG A 301 -15.50 -16.46 -10.09
C ARG A 301 -15.23 -16.93 -8.67
N TYR A 302 -16.29 -17.27 -7.93
CA TYR A 302 -16.23 -17.54 -6.49
C TYR A 302 -15.29 -18.67 -6.08
N GLN A 303 -15.23 -19.76 -6.85
CA GLN A 303 -14.30 -20.86 -6.53
C GLN A 303 -12.84 -20.45 -6.70
N ASP A 304 -12.54 -19.66 -7.73
CA ASP A 304 -11.18 -19.18 -7.98
C ASP A 304 -10.76 -18.12 -6.96
N ALA A 305 -11.69 -17.25 -6.55
CA ALA A 305 -11.48 -16.34 -5.43
C ALA A 305 -11.12 -17.11 -4.15
N ALA A 306 -11.89 -18.15 -3.83
CA ALA A 306 -11.62 -18.97 -2.66
C ALA A 306 -10.26 -19.67 -2.73
N LYS A 307 -9.87 -20.20 -3.90
CA LYS A 307 -8.53 -20.78 -4.12
C LYS A 307 -7.43 -19.75 -3.91
N ALA A 308 -7.59 -18.52 -4.40
CA ALA A 308 -6.60 -17.46 -4.22
C ALA A 308 -6.40 -17.12 -2.74
N PHE A 309 -7.47 -16.92 -1.98
CA PHE A 309 -7.35 -16.64 -0.55
C PHE A 309 -6.79 -17.82 0.24
N GLU A 310 -7.22 -19.04 -0.08
CA GLU A 310 -6.78 -20.27 0.57
C GLU A 310 -5.29 -20.58 0.28
N ALA A 311 -4.78 -20.21 -0.90
CA ALA A 311 -3.37 -20.40 -1.26
C ALA A 311 -2.44 -19.65 -0.29
N PHE A 312 -2.75 -18.40 0.05
CA PHE A 312 -1.98 -17.67 1.06
C PHE A 312 -2.03 -18.36 2.42
N ALA A 313 -3.22 -18.76 2.87
CA ALA A 313 -3.40 -19.38 4.18
C ALA A 313 -2.69 -20.75 4.29
N LYS A 314 -2.54 -21.48 3.18
CA LYS A 314 -1.71 -22.70 3.11
C LYS A 314 -0.22 -22.39 3.12
N ARG A 315 0.19 -21.33 2.43
CA ARG A 315 1.59 -20.92 2.30
C ARG A 315 2.16 -20.37 3.62
N ARG A 316 1.35 -19.60 4.35
CA ARG A 316 1.75 -18.88 5.56
C ARG A 316 0.73 -19.10 6.70
N PRO A 317 0.52 -20.34 7.16
CA PRO A 317 -0.53 -20.66 8.14
C PRO A 317 -0.35 -19.97 9.51
N ASP A 318 0.84 -19.48 9.82
CA ASP A 318 1.19 -18.80 11.07
C ASP A 318 1.16 -17.26 10.98
N ASP A 319 0.96 -16.72 9.76
CA ASP A 319 0.86 -15.29 9.50
C ASP A 319 -0.47 -14.72 10.03
N ARG A 320 -0.43 -13.49 10.54
CA ARG A 320 -1.59 -12.81 11.13
C ARG A 320 -2.75 -12.62 10.14
N TYR A 321 -2.49 -12.56 8.84
CA TYR A 321 -3.49 -12.36 7.79
C TYR A 321 -4.05 -13.66 7.22
N ALA A 322 -3.43 -14.81 7.52
CA ALA A 322 -3.86 -16.08 6.96
C ALA A 322 -5.27 -16.50 7.41
N PRO A 323 -5.66 -16.36 8.70
CA PRO A 323 -7.01 -16.68 9.13
C PRO A 323 -8.07 -15.84 8.42
N SER A 324 -7.87 -14.52 8.30
CA SER A 324 -8.86 -13.65 7.67
C SER A 324 -9.03 -14.00 6.19
N LEU A 325 -7.95 -14.27 5.46
CA LEU A 325 -8.05 -14.70 4.06
C LEU A 325 -8.75 -16.08 3.95
N GLN A 326 -8.49 -17.02 4.85
CA GLN A 326 -9.22 -18.29 4.83
C GLN A 326 -10.72 -18.12 5.14
N VAL A 327 -11.10 -17.18 6.01
CA VAL A 327 -12.52 -16.81 6.20
C VAL A 327 -13.12 -16.29 4.89
N ARG A 328 -12.40 -15.40 4.20
CA ARG A 328 -12.84 -14.88 2.90
C ARG A 328 -12.98 -15.98 1.84
N ALA A 329 -12.21 -17.06 1.91
CA ALA A 329 -12.39 -18.25 1.07
C ALA A 329 -13.74 -18.95 1.36
N ILE A 330 -14.09 -19.12 2.64
CA ILE A 330 -15.37 -19.70 3.05
C ILE A 330 -16.54 -18.80 2.61
N GLU A 331 -16.41 -17.49 2.79
CA GLU A 331 -17.40 -16.50 2.35
C GLU A 331 -17.59 -16.50 0.83
N ALA A 332 -16.50 -16.63 0.06
CA ALA A 332 -16.57 -16.76 -1.39
C ALA A 332 -17.35 -18.01 -1.79
N TYR A 333 -17.09 -19.17 -1.17
CA TYR A 333 -17.88 -20.38 -1.40
C TYR A 333 -19.35 -20.21 -1.03
N GLN A 334 -19.64 -19.50 0.07
CA GLN A 334 -21.01 -19.21 0.50
C GLN A 334 -21.73 -18.31 -0.51
N LYS A 335 -21.08 -17.26 -0.99
CA LYS A 335 -21.62 -16.34 -2.00
C LYS A 335 -21.91 -17.07 -3.32
N GLY A 336 -21.09 -18.06 -3.68
CA GLY A 336 -21.31 -18.93 -4.84
C GLY A 336 -22.30 -20.08 -4.63
N GLY A 337 -22.86 -20.27 -3.43
CA GLY A 337 -23.80 -21.35 -3.14
C GLY A 337 -23.17 -22.75 -3.02
N PHE A 338 -21.85 -22.84 -2.85
CA PHE A 338 -21.12 -24.12 -2.81
C PHE A 338 -21.11 -24.74 -1.41
N GLY A 339 -22.28 -25.21 -0.92
CA GLY A 339 -22.44 -25.71 0.45
C GLY A 339 -21.42 -26.78 0.88
N THR A 340 -21.08 -27.73 0.00
CA THR A 340 -20.05 -28.75 0.29
C THR A 340 -18.66 -28.14 0.47
N LEU A 341 -18.31 -27.12 -0.31
CA LEU A 341 -17.03 -26.41 -0.20
C LEU A 341 -17.00 -25.47 1.02
N VAL A 342 -18.14 -24.88 1.39
CA VAL A 342 -18.27 -24.14 2.66
C VAL A 342 -17.96 -25.05 3.83
N LEU A 343 -18.55 -26.25 3.86
CA LEU A 343 -18.32 -27.23 4.91
C LEU A 343 -16.84 -27.64 4.98
N ALA A 344 -16.24 -27.98 3.82
CA ALA A 344 -14.82 -28.32 3.73
C ALA A 344 -13.90 -27.17 4.18
N GLY A 345 -14.23 -25.93 3.80
CA GLY A 345 -13.49 -24.74 4.22
C GLY A 345 -13.55 -24.51 5.73
N LYS A 346 -14.72 -24.70 6.35
CA LYS A 346 -14.87 -24.64 7.82
C LYS A 346 -14.03 -25.70 8.52
N GLN A 347 -14.01 -26.93 8.01
CA GLN A 347 -13.16 -28.00 8.55
C GLN A 347 -11.67 -27.64 8.44
N ALA A 348 -11.22 -27.22 7.26
CA ALA A 348 -9.84 -26.81 7.04
C ALA A 348 -9.43 -25.65 7.93
N PHE A 349 -10.32 -24.70 8.21
CA PHE A 349 -10.07 -23.59 9.13
C PHE A 349 -9.86 -24.11 10.56
N VAL A 350 -10.75 -24.98 11.04
CA VAL A 350 -10.64 -25.56 12.39
C VAL A 350 -9.35 -26.36 12.52
N GLU A 351 -8.99 -27.15 11.51
CA GLU A 351 -7.77 -27.96 11.54
C GLU A 351 -6.49 -27.10 11.50
N ARG A 352 -6.48 -26.02 10.71
CA ARG A 352 -5.32 -25.12 10.58
C ARG A 352 -5.12 -24.25 11.82
N TYR A 353 -6.20 -23.80 12.45
CA TYR A 353 -6.16 -22.83 13.54
C TYR A 353 -6.68 -23.37 14.88
N ALA A 354 -6.74 -24.70 15.06
CA ALA A 354 -6.97 -25.30 16.37
C ALA A 354 -5.92 -24.79 17.38
N PHE A 355 -6.31 -24.66 18.65
CA PHE A 355 -5.35 -24.33 19.71
C PHE A 355 -4.22 -25.37 19.74
N GLY A 356 -2.97 -24.90 19.82
CA GLY A 356 -1.77 -25.73 19.66
C GLY A 356 -1.21 -25.79 18.23
N SER A 357 -1.89 -25.23 17.23
CA SER A 357 -1.32 -25.03 15.89
C SER A 357 -0.20 -23.99 15.89
N ALA A 358 0.58 -23.95 14.80
CA ALA A 358 1.67 -22.99 14.60
C ALA A 358 1.22 -21.53 14.76
N PHE A 359 -0.03 -21.22 14.36
CA PHE A 359 -0.60 -19.88 14.52
C PHE A 359 -0.66 -19.42 15.99
N TRP A 360 -0.96 -20.34 16.91
CA TRP A 360 -1.09 -20.07 18.35
C TRP A 360 0.21 -20.28 19.14
N ALA A 361 1.32 -20.66 18.50
CA ALA A 361 2.58 -20.96 19.19
C ALA A 361 3.09 -19.80 20.07
N ASN A 362 2.89 -18.56 19.61
CA ASN A 362 3.27 -17.33 20.30
C ASN A 362 2.08 -16.36 20.47
N ARG A 363 0.85 -16.88 20.47
CA ARG A 363 -0.38 -16.07 20.55
C ARG A 363 -1.37 -16.70 21.52
N THR A 364 -2.12 -15.84 22.18
CA THR A 364 -3.25 -16.19 23.05
C THR A 364 -4.54 -15.60 22.49
N ILE A 365 -5.69 -16.01 23.02
CA ILE A 365 -7.00 -15.50 22.56
C ILE A 365 -7.04 -13.96 22.52
N PRO A 366 -6.55 -13.20 23.53
CA PRO A 366 -6.47 -11.74 23.47
C PRO A 366 -5.64 -11.16 22.32
N ASP A 367 -4.67 -11.90 21.78
CA ASP A 367 -3.83 -11.45 20.65
C ASP A 367 -4.52 -11.60 19.30
N ALA A 368 -5.51 -12.50 19.19
CA ALA A 368 -6.25 -12.80 17.97
C ALA A 368 -7.71 -13.22 18.26
N PRO A 369 -8.52 -12.34 18.89
CA PRO A 369 -9.87 -12.69 19.34
C PRO A 369 -10.80 -13.05 18.19
N GLU A 370 -10.62 -12.45 17.01
CA GLU A 370 -11.39 -12.73 15.81
C GLU A 370 -11.18 -14.17 15.32
N VAL A 371 -9.95 -14.68 15.44
CA VAL A 371 -9.61 -16.06 15.04
C VAL A 371 -10.23 -17.06 16.01
N ALA A 372 -10.18 -16.77 17.32
CA ALA A 372 -10.83 -17.60 18.34
C ALA A 372 -12.36 -17.64 18.16
N GLU A 373 -12.99 -16.49 17.87
CA GLU A 373 -14.44 -16.43 17.63
C GLU A 373 -14.83 -17.20 16.36
N GLN A 374 -14.05 -17.07 15.29
CA GLN A 374 -14.29 -17.82 14.06
C GLN A 374 -14.08 -19.33 14.27
N LEU A 375 -13.06 -19.73 15.03
CA LEU A 375 -12.81 -21.13 15.39
C LEU A 375 -14.00 -21.71 16.14
N LYS A 376 -14.52 -21.00 17.15
CA LYS A 376 -15.71 -21.37 17.91
C LYS A 376 -16.93 -21.51 17.00
N THR A 377 -17.17 -20.52 16.14
CA THR A 377 -18.29 -20.53 15.19
C THR A 377 -18.22 -21.74 14.26
N ASN A 378 -17.05 -22.00 13.66
CA ASN A 378 -16.88 -23.13 12.74
C ASN A 378 -17.02 -24.48 13.46
N LEU A 379 -16.45 -24.65 14.66
CA LEU A 379 -16.62 -25.85 15.47
C LEU A 379 -18.09 -26.13 15.77
N ARG A 380 -18.85 -25.11 16.20
CA ARG A 380 -20.27 -25.22 16.50
C ARG A 380 -21.08 -25.58 15.25
N ASP A 381 -20.83 -24.90 14.13
CA ASP A 381 -21.54 -25.14 12.88
C ASP A 381 -21.28 -26.57 12.35
N LEU A 382 -20.03 -27.05 12.48
CA LEU A 382 -19.66 -28.43 12.12
C LEU A 382 -20.34 -29.45 13.05
N ALA A 383 -20.32 -29.22 14.36
CA ALA A 383 -20.99 -30.08 15.33
C ALA A 383 -22.49 -30.20 15.02
N GLN A 384 -23.18 -29.08 14.78
CA GLN A 384 -24.60 -29.05 14.44
C GLN A 384 -24.89 -29.74 13.10
N TYR A 385 -24.08 -29.49 12.07
CA TYR A 385 -24.25 -30.13 10.77
C TYR A 385 -24.16 -31.65 10.87
N TYR A 386 -23.08 -32.16 11.49
CA TYR A 386 -22.89 -33.61 11.62
C TYR A 386 -23.88 -34.24 12.60
N HIS A 387 -24.33 -33.52 13.63
CA HIS A 387 -25.41 -33.99 14.51
C HIS A 387 -26.70 -34.18 13.70
N ALA A 388 -27.09 -33.21 12.87
CA ALA A 388 -28.26 -33.35 12.01
C ALA A 388 -28.12 -34.52 11.01
N GLN A 389 -26.92 -34.74 10.45
CA GLN A 389 -26.66 -35.91 9.61
C GLN A 389 -26.77 -37.22 10.39
N ALA A 390 -26.22 -37.27 11.61
CA ALA A 390 -26.31 -38.44 12.48
C ALA A 390 -27.77 -38.77 12.81
N GLN A 391 -28.59 -37.77 13.12
CA GLN A 391 -30.02 -37.95 13.37
C GLN A 391 -30.78 -38.45 12.13
N LYS A 392 -30.43 -37.94 10.95
CA LYS A 392 -31.09 -38.30 9.69
C LYS A 392 -30.70 -39.70 9.20
N ASN A 393 -29.41 -40.01 9.19
CA ASN A 393 -28.86 -41.19 8.51
C ASN A 393 -28.62 -42.35 9.48
N LYS A 394 -28.50 -42.07 10.79
CA LYS A 394 -28.21 -43.03 11.85
C LYS A 394 -26.93 -43.87 11.61
N ARG A 395 -25.96 -43.31 10.88
CA ARG A 395 -24.67 -43.96 10.59
C ARG A 395 -23.65 -43.71 11.70
N ALA A 396 -22.86 -44.72 12.01
CA ALA A 396 -21.80 -44.62 13.02
C ALA A 396 -20.77 -43.54 12.68
N GLU A 397 -20.45 -43.34 11.39
CA GLU A 397 -19.50 -42.30 10.96
C GLU A 397 -20.01 -40.88 11.25
N ASP A 398 -21.32 -40.63 11.04
CA ASP A 398 -21.93 -39.32 11.29
C ASP A 398 -21.93 -39.00 12.79
N TYR A 399 -22.26 -39.99 13.64
CA TYR A 399 -22.17 -39.87 15.10
C TYR A 399 -20.73 -39.62 15.57
N ALA A 400 -19.76 -40.32 14.99
CA ALA A 400 -18.35 -40.13 15.31
C ALA A 400 -17.85 -38.72 14.91
N ALA A 401 -18.25 -38.24 13.74
CA ALA A 401 -17.92 -36.90 13.26
C ALA A 401 -18.53 -35.81 14.16
N ALA A 402 -19.83 -35.91 14.49
CA ALA A 402 -20.48 -34.98 15.40
C ALA A 402 -19.83 -34.98 16.79
N THR A 403 -19.50 -36.16 17.32
CA THR A 403 -18.78 -36.31 18.60
C THR A 403 -17.44 -35.59 18.57
N ARG A 404 -16.65 -35.77 17.48
CA ARG A 404 -15.34 -35.11 17.32
C ARG A 404 -15.47 -33.59 17.41
N TRP A 405 -16.45 -33.00 16.71
CA TRP A 405 -16.59 -31.54 16.68
C TRP A 405 -17.12 -30.97 18.00
N TYR A 406 -18.07 -31.62 18.67
CA TYR A 406 -18.51 -31.21 20.01
C TYR A 406 -17.36 -31.26 21.02
N ARG A 407 -16.56 -32.33 21.02
CA ARG A 407 -15.38 -32.42 21.88
C ARG A 407 -14.38 -31.31 21.59
N GLY A 408 -14.05 -31.09 20.31
CA GLY A 408 -13.17 -29.99 19.89
C GLY A 408 -13.65 -28.62 20.37
N LEU A 409 -14.96 -28.36 20.32
CA LEU A 409 -15.57 -27.13 20.85
C LEU A 409 -15.38 -27.01 22.37
N LEU A 410 -15.70 -28.07 23.12
CA LEU A 410 -15.64 -28.08 24.58
C LEU A 410 -14.21 -28.05 25.11
N ASP A 411 -13.26 -28.68 24.41
CA ASP A 411 -11.84 -28.68 24.75
C ASP A 411 -11.21 -27.31 24.46
N SER A 412 -11.63 -26.65 23.37
CA SER A 412 -11.13 -25.33 22.98
C SER A 412 -11.72 -24.21 23.83
N PHE A 413 -12.99 -24.33 24.22
CA PHE A 413 -13.74 -23.28 24.92
C PHE A 413 -14.48 -23.82 26.16
N PRO A 414 -13.77 -24.40 27.14
CA PRO A 414 -14.40 -25.07 28.29
C PRO A 414 -15.19 -24.12 29.19
N ALA A 415 -14.84 -22.83 29.20
CA ALA A 415 -15.48 -21.78 29.99
C ALA A 415 -16.50 -20.95 29.21
N ASP A 416 -16.83 -21.32 27.95
CA ASP A 416 -17.84 -20.59 27.19
C ASP A 416 -19.23 -20.72 27.86
N PRO A 417 -20.04 -19.65 27.91
CA PRO A 417 -21.38 -19.71 28.52
C PRO A 417 -22.32 -20.76 27.90
N THR A 418 -22.08 -21.15 26.65
CA THR A 418 -22.83 -22.19 25.94
C THR A 418 -22.26 -23.60 26.13
N ALA A 419 -21.09 -23.75 26.77
CA ALA A 419 -20.44 -25.04 26.98
C ALA A 419 -21.35 -26.08 27.67
N PRO A 420 -22.16 -25.74 28.70
CA PRO A 420 -23.05 -26.73 29.31
C PRO A 420 -24.12 -27.25 28.34
N GLU A 421 -24.70 -26.37 27.51
CA GLU A 421 -25.66 -26.79 26.47
C GLU A 421 -24.98 -27.69 25.43
N MET A 422 -23.80 -27.32 24.96
CA MET A 422 -23.07 -28.11 23.97
C MET A 422 -22.64 -29.47 24.52
N ARG A 423 -22.29 -29.55 25.80
CA ARG A 423 -21.98 -30.81 26.47
C ARG A 423 -23.20 -31.68 26.69
N PHE A 424 -24.35 -31.07 27.02
CA PHE A 424 -25.62 -31.79 27.06
C PHE A 424 -25.93 -32.44 25.71
N LEU A 425 -25.81 -31.67 24.61
CA LEU A 425 -26.05 -32.17 23.26
C LEU A 425 -25.08 -33.28 22.85
N LEU A 426 -23.82 -33.22 23.30
CA LEU A 426 -22.87 -34.32 23.15
C LEU A 426 -23.33 -35.58 23.90
N GLY A 427 -23.85 -35.43 25.13
CA GLY A 427 -24.46 -36.52 25.88
C GLY A 427 -25.63 -37.18 25.13
N GLU A 428 -26.57 -36.37 24.61
CA GLU A 428 -27.69 -36.85 23.79
C GLU A 428 -27.22 -37.63 22.56
N LEU A 429 -26.27 -37.07 21.83
CA LEU A 429 -25.67 -37.70 20.65
C LEU A 429 -25.03 -39.07 20.99
N LEU A 430 -24.29 -39.13 22.10
CA LEU A 430 -23.65 -40.37 22.56
C LEU A 430 -24.71 -41.41 22.97
N PHE A 431 -25.75 -40.97 23.67
CA PHE A 431 -26.86 -41.83 24.09
C PHE A 431 -27.61 -42.40 22.88
N GLU A 432 -27.92 -41.58 21.89
CA GLU A 432 -28.54 -42.02 20.63
C GLU A 432 -27.69 -43.04 19.87
N SER A 433 -26.36 -42.88 19.90
CA SER A 433 -25.43 -43.81 19.26
C SER A 433 -25.20 -45.12 20.04
N GLY A 434 -25.85 -45.30 21.20
CA GLY A 434 -25.70 -46.48 22.05
C GLY A 434 -24.48 -46.46 22.97
N ARG A 435 -23.70 -45.37 22.99
CA ARG A 435 -22.50 -45.19 23.83
C ARG A 435 -22.88 -44.70 25.22
N PHE A 436 -23.74 -45.46 25.89
CA PHE A 436 -24.39 -45.06 27.15
C PHE A 436 -23.41 -44.71 28.28
N GLY A 437 -22.30 -45.44 28.41
CA GLY A 437 -21.30 -45.14 29.44
C GLY A 437 -20.56 -43.82 29.23
N GLU A 438 -20.38 -43.40 27.98
CA GLU A 438 -19.82 -42.07 27.68
C GLU A 438 -20.88 -40.97 27.83
N ALA A 439 -22.11 -41.24 27.42
CA ALA A 439 -23.23 -40.32 27.61
C ALA A 439 -23.45 -39.98 29.09
N ALA A 440 -23.46 -41.00 29.98
CA ALA A 440 -23.61 -40.82 31.42
C ALA A 440 -22.58 -39.83 31.97
N ARG A 441 -21.30 -39.99 31.60
CA ARG A 441 -20.23 -39.07 32.01
C ARG A 441 -20.48 -37.66 31.51
N GLU A 442 -20.81 -37.45 30.24
CA GLU A 442 -21.04 -36.09 29.72
C GLU A 442 -22.27 -35.43 30.35
N TYR A 443 -23.32 -36.19 30.66
CA TYR A 443 -24.48 -35.69 31.39
C TYR A 443 -24.14 -35.31 32.84
N GLU A 444 -23.36 -36.11 33.56
CA GLU A 444 -22.90 -35.76 34.92
C GLU A 444 -22.07 -34.49 34.93
N ARG A 445 -21.11 -34.38 34.01
CA ARG A 445 -20.30 -33.16 33.85
C ARG A 445 -21.19 -31.94 33.58
N THR A 446 -22.20 -32.11 32.74
CA THR A 446 -23.20 -31.07 32.47
C THR A 446 -24.02 -30.72 33.72
N ALA A 447 -24.42 -31.71 34.52
CA ALA A 447 -25.27 -31.49 35.69
C ALA A 447 -24.52 -30.88 36.88
N TYR A 448 -23.27 -31.28 37.09
CA TYR A 448 -22.57 -31.11 38.38
C TYR A 448 -21.23 -30.36 38.29
N GLU A 449 -20.56 -30.30 37.13
CA GLU A 449 -19.27 -29.60 37.01
C GLU A 449 -19.39 -28.12 36.61
N TYR A 450 -20.59 -27.68 36.19
CA TYR A 450 -20.89 -26.28 35.89
C TYR A 450 -21.71 -25.63 37.00
N PRO A 451 -21.68 -24.28 37.14
CA PRO A 451 -22.66 -23.56 37.93
C PRO A 451 -24.09 -23.91 37.47
N LEU A 452 -25.03 -23.94 38.41
CA LEU A 452 -26.43 -24.33 38.15
C LEU A 452 -27.02 -23.53 36.96
N HIS A 453 -27.60 -24.25 35.99
CA HIS A 453 -28.18 -23.70 34.78
C HIS A 453 -29.44 -24.46 34.35
N ALA A 454 -30.14 -23.96 33.33
CA ALA A 454 -31.44 -24.50 32.89
C ALA A 454 -31.41 -26.01 32.56
N ARG A 455 -30.30 -26.53 32.03
CA ARG A 455 -30.13 -27.96 31.72
C ARG A 455 -29.74 -28.84 32.91
N SER A 456 -29.33 -28.31 34.07
CA SER A 456 -28.74 -29.14 35.14
C SER A 456 -29.69 -30.25 35.62
N PRO A 457 -31.00 -30.00 35.87
CA PRO A 457 -31.91 -31.05 36.29
C PRO A 457 -32.14 -32.10 35.19
N GLN A 458 -32.28 -31.66 33.94
CA GLN A 458 -32.46 -32.57 32.81
C GLN A 458 -31.22 -33.44 32.60
N ALA A 459 -30.02 -32.86 32.69
CA ALA A 459 -28.75 -33.57 32.57
C ALA A 459 -28.59 -34.61 33.69
N GLY A 460 -28.89 -34.27 34.95
CA GLY A 460 -28.83 -35.22 36.06
C GLY A 460 -29.76 -36.41 35.84
N TYR A 461 -31.00 -36.16 35.41
CA TYR A 461 -31.94 -37.23 35.06
C TYR A 461 -31.45 -38.09 33.88
N SER A 462 -30.96 -37.46 32.80
CA SER A 462 -30.39 -38.17 31.64
C SER A 462 -29.17 -39.02 32.01
N ALA A 463 -28.35 -38.58 32.97
CA ALA A 463 -27.23 -39.37 33.49
C ALA A 463 -27.72 -40.69 34.09
N LEU A 464 -28.74 -40.66 34.95
CA LEU A 464 -29.31 -41.86 35.58
C LEU A 464 -29.85 -42.86 34.55
N LEU A 465 -30.55 -42.35 33.53
CA LEU A 465 -31.04 -43.18 32.43
C LEU A 465 -29.89 -43.83 31.65
N ALA A 466 -28.81 -43.08 31.40
CA ALA A 466 -27.62 -43.59 30.73
C ALA A 466 -26.88 -44.65 31.57
N TYR A 467 -26.77 -44.45 32.88
CA TYR A 467 -26.24 -45.45 33.82
C TYR A 467 -27.03 -46.76 33.73
N GLN A 468 -28.35 -46.69 33.86
CA GLN A 468 -29.24 -47.85 33.82
C GLN A 468 -29.14 -48.61 32.49
N LYS A 469 -29.08 -47.89 31.34
CA LYS A 469 -28.92 -48.55 30.05
C LYS A 469 -27.57 -49.23 29.89
N HIS A 470 -26.48 -48.58 30.30
CA HIS A 470 -25.14 -49.16 30.18
C HIS A 470 -24.96 -50.38 31.09
N GLU A 471 -25.62 -50.40 32.24
CA GLU A 471 -25.57 -51.49 33.22
C GLU A 471 -25.91 -52.85 32.59
N SER A 472 -26.90 -52.88 31.69
CA SER A 472 -27.32 -54.10 30.99
C SER A 472 -26.24 -54.74 30.10
N ALA A 473 -25.19 -53.98 29.75
CA ALA A 473 -24.07 -54.46 28.94
C ALA A 473 -22.87 -54.92 29.79
N LEU A 474 -22.95 -54.85 31.12
CA LEU A 474 -21.86 -55.18 32.04
C LEU A 474 -22.17 -56.43 32.86
N ALA A 475 -21.12 -57.13 33.29
CA ALA A 475 -21.21 -58.27 34.20
C ALA A 475 -19.99 -58.31 35.13
N GLY A 476 -20.11 -59.00 36.26
CA GLY A 476 -19.01 -59.19 37.21
C GLY A 476 -18.55 -57.89 37.89
N GLU A 477 -17.25 -57.74 38.08
CA GLU A 477 -16.67 -56.58 38.80
C GLU A 477 -16.94 -55.21 38.13
N PRO A 478 -16.87 -55.06 36.79
CA PRO A 478 -17.27 -53.81 36.12
C PRO A 478 -18.71 -53.38 36.41
N LEU A 479 -19.65 -54.33 36.50
CA LEU A 479 -21.05 -54.05 36.83
C LEU A 479 -21.17 -53.47 38.24
N VAL A 480 -20.52 -54.08 39.23
CA VAL A 480 -20.55 -53.60 40.62
C VAL A 480 -19.99 -52.18 40.73
N LYS A 481 -18.88 -51.91 40.04
CA LYS A 481 -18.27 -50.58 40.00
C LYS A 481 -19.20 -49.56 39.34
N TRP A 482 -19.80 -49.91 38.20
CA TRP A 482 -20.71 -49.04 37.47
C TRP A 482 -21.99 -48.74 38.26
N HIS A 483 -22.58 -49.76 38.90
CA HIS A 483 -23.76 -49.61 39.75
C HIS A 483 -23.49 -48.63 40.91
N LYS A 484 -22.31 -48.74 41.55
CA LYS A 484 -21.89 -47.81 42.61
C LYS A 484 -21.81 -46.37 42.09
N GLN A 485 -21.22 -46.15 40.92
CA GLN A 485 -21.15 -44.82 40.29
C GLN A 485 -22.55 -44.26 40.00
N GLY A 486 -23.48 -45.10 39.52
CA GLY A 486 -24.87 -44.70 39.32
C GLY A 486 -25.59 -44.27 40.61
N ILE A 487 -25.35 -44.96 41.73
CA ILE A 487 -25.88 -44.55 43.05
C ILE A 487 -25.27 -43.21 43.49
N GLU A 488 -23.97 -43.01 43.33
CA GLU A 488 -23.29 -41.75 43.64
C GLU A 488 -23.89 -40.59 42.81
N SER A 489 -24.14 -40.82 41.52
CA SER A 489 -24.84 -39.88 40.63
C SER A 489 -26.26 -39.54 41.14
N ALA A 490 -27.02 -40.55 41.56
CA ALA A 490 -28.38 -40.38 42.07
C ALA A 490 -28.41 -39.54 43.36
N LEU A 491 -27.43 -39.71 44.24
CA LEU A 491 -27.30 -38.91 45.47
C LEU A 491 -26.96 -37.44 45.19
N MET A 492 -26.28 -37.15 44.09
CA MET A 492 -25.99 -35.78 43.66
C MET A 492 -27.20 -35.10 42.98
N PHE A 493 -28.16 -35.89 42.48
CA PHE A 493 -29.37 -35.39 41.84
C PHE A 493 -30.48 -34.96 42.82
N THR A 494 -30.54 -35.60 43.99
CA THR A 494 -31.50 -35.30 45.06
C THR A 494 -31.18 -34.01 45.78
#